data_AF-A0ABD2NZ87-F1
#
_entry.id   AF-A0ABD2NZ87-F1
#
_cell.length_a   1.000
_cell.length_b   1.000
_cell.length_c   1.000
_cell.angle_alpha   90.00
_cell.angle_beta   90.00
_cell.angle_gamma   90.00
#
_symmetry.space_group_name_H-M   'P 1'
#
loop_
_entity.id
_entity.type
_entity.pdbx_description
1 polymer ?
#
loop_
_entity_poly.entity_id
_entity_poly.type
_entity_poly.pdbx_seq_one_letter_code
_entity_poly.pdbx_strand_id
1 'polypeptide(L)'
;MLGEVHYGGRVTDDFDKRLLNTFCRFWFHDGLFDPTFEFAKGYKVVKFKQITDYLAHIDGFNPTDPPQVYGLHPNADITYQTNTTSDMLAQMLSIQPKESGGGGGETREASVTRQALDMLSKMPPNYDPFEVKERIRIMGNLNPLNIFLRQEIDRMQK
;
A
#
# COMPACT_ATOMS: atom_id res chain seq x y z
N MET A 1 22.33 -1.97 -17.57
CA MET A 1 21.73 -2.59 -18.78
C MET A 1 20.39 -3.25 -18.48
N LEU A 2 20.29 -4.28 -17.60
CA LEU A 2 19.01 -4.95 -17.33
C LEU A 2 17.94 -4.02 -16.74
N GLY A 3 18.23 -3.39 -15.58
CA GLY A 3 17.26 -2.54 -14.87
C GLY A 3 16.86 -1.29 -15.63
N GLU A 4 17.80 -0.62 -16.32
CA GLU A 4 17.53 0.66 -16.98
C GLU A 4 17.07 0.52 -18.45
N VAL A 5 17.63 -0.42 -19.21
CA VAL A 5 17.38 -0.51 -20.67
C VAL A 5 16.32 -1.56 -21.00
N HIS A 6 16.44 -2.77 -20.45
CA HIS A 6 15.48 -3.86 -20.76
C HIS A 6 14.14 -3.70 -20.04
N TYR A 7 14.17 -3.29 -18.78
CA TYR A 7 12.98 -3.19 -17.94
C TYR A 7 12.62 -1.74 -17.58
N GLY A 8 13.59 -0.82 -17.57
CA GLY A 8 13.39 0.56 -17.11
C GLY A 8 12.39 1.37 -17.92
N GLY A 9 12.25 1.11 -19.22
CA GLY A 9 11.23 1.75 -20.05
C GLY A 9 9.79 1.34 -19.74
N ARG A 10 9.59 0.27 -18.94
CA ARG A 10 8.26 -0.18 -18.47
C ARG A 10 7.94 0.30 -17.06
N VAL A 11 8.92 0.86 -16.36
CA VAL A 11 8.76 1.34 -14.99
C VAL A 11 8.67 2.86 -15.03
N THR A 12 7.53 3.41 -14.60
CA THR A 12 7.28 4.85 -14.64
C THR A 12 7.76 5.55 -13.36
N ASP A 13 7.54 4.93 -12.21
CA ASP A 13 7.90 5.47 -10.90
C ASP A 13 9.41 5.39 -10.62
N ASP A 14 9.97 6.45 -10.04
CA ASP A 14 11.42 6.54 -9.79
C ASP A 14 11.87 5.68 -8.60
N PHE A 15 11.00 5.44 -7.61
CA PHE A 15 11.30 4.52 -6.52
C PHE A 15 11.27 3.07 -7.02
N ASP A 16 10.35 2.71 -7.90
CA ASP A 16 10.33 1.39 -8.52
C ASP A 16 11.57 1.14 -9.39
N LYS A 17 12.03 2.15 -10.15
CA LYS A 17 13.31 2.05 -10.88
C LYS A 17 14.49 1.84 -9.94
N ARG A 18 14.52 2.56 -8.81
CA ARG A 18 15.56 2.41 -7.79
C ARG A 18 15.54 1.01 -7.19
N LEU A 19 14.35 0.48 -6.88
CA LEU A 19 14.18 -0.87 -6.34
C LEU A 19 14.67 -1.92 -7.34
N LEU A 20 14.24 -1.83 -8.60
CA LEU A 20 14.66 -2.73 -9.67
C LEU A 20 16.18 -2.75 -9.87
N ASN A 21 16.82 -1.58 -9.88
CA ASN A 21 18.26 -1.47 -9.98
C ASN A 21 18.97 -2.05 -8.75
N THR A 22 18.37 -1.93 -7.57
CA THR A 22 18.90 -2.53 -6.34
C THR A 22 18.85 -4.06 -6.41
N PHE A 23 17.73 -4.64 -6.86
CA PHE A 23 17.63 -6.09 -7.11
C PHE A 23 18.66 -6.58 -8.12
N CYS A 24 18.82 -5.86 -9.24
CA CYS A 24 19.83 -6.22 -10.25
C CYS A 24 21.24 -6.24 -9.65
N ARG A 25 21.61 -5.25 -8.83
CA ARG A 25 22.93 -5.21 -8.18
C ARG A 25 23.10 -6.31 -7.12
N PHE A 26 22.04 -6.63 -6.39
CA PHE A 26 22.07 -7.66 -5.35
C PHE A 26 22.18 -9.07 -5.92
N TRP A 27 21.52 -9.37 -7.04
CA TRP A 27 21.55 -10.70 -7.65
C TRP A 27 22.69 -10.89 -8.65
N PHE A 28 23.06 -9.85 -9.40
CA PHE A 28 24.13 -9.93 -10.40
C PHE A 28 25.42 -9.32 -9.84
N HIS A 29 26.15 -10.13 -9.07
CA HIS A 29 27.50 -9.82 -8.57
C HIS A 29 28.39 -11.07 -8.65
N ASP A 30 29.71 -10.90 -8.48
CA ASP A 30 30.68 -12.00 -8.67
C ASP A 30 30.45 -13.20 -7.73
N GLY A 31 29.83 -12.98 -6.57
CA GLY A 31 29.49 -14.03 -5.61
C GLY A 31 28.38 -14.96 -6.10
N LEU A 32 27.62 -14.59 -7.15
CA LEU A 32 26.63 -15.46 -7.78
C LEU A 32 27.23 -16.79 -8.27
N PHE A 33 28.51 -16.80 -8.63
CA PHE A 33 29.20 -17.98 -9.13
C PHE A 33 29.74 -18.90 -8.02
N ASP A 34 29.68 -18.46 -6.76
CA ASP A 34 30.11 -19.26 -5.61
C ASP A 34 29.17 -20.48 -5.44
N PRO A 35 29.70 -21.71 -5.28
CA PRO A 35 28.89 -22.89 -5.01
C PRO A 35 28.00 -22.80 -3.76
N THR A 36 28.33 -21.90 -2.82
CA THR A 36 27.59 -21.66 -1.58
C THR A 36 26.50 -20.60 -1.74
N PHE A 37 26.46 -19.87 -2.86
CA PHE A 37 25.48 -18.83 -3.09
C PHE A 37 24.04 -19.38 -3.15
N GLU A 38 23.15 -18.69 -2.45
CA GLU A 38 21.72 -18.95 -2.45
C GLU A 38 20.95 -17.63 -2.49
N PHE A 39 19.92 -17.56 -3.34
CA PHE A 39 19.08 -16.36 -3.49
C PHE A 39 18.23 -16.10 -2.24
N ALA A 40 17.78 -17.19 -1.63
CA ALA A 40 17.10 -17.26 -0.35
C ALA A 40 17.43 -18.61 0.27
N LYS A 41 17.17 -18.79 1.56
CA LYS A 41 17.44 -20.05 2.26
C LYS A 41 16.78 -21.24 1.52
N GLY A 42 17.59 -22.12 0.94
CA GLY A 42 17.11 -23.28 0.17
C GLY A 42 16.98 -23.06 -1.34
N TYR A 43 17.17 -21.84 -1.85
CA TYR A 43 17.11 -21.49 -3.27
C TYR A 43 18.52 -21.31 -3.82
N LYS A 44 19.20 -22.43 -4.08
CA LYS A 44 20.58 -22.48 -4.57
C LYS A 44 20.64 -22.47 -6.10
N VAL A 45 21.79 -22.03 -6.63
CA VAL A 45 22.07 -22.14 -8.07
C VAL A 45 22.47 -23.58 -8.40
N VAL A 46 21.55 -24.33 -9.01
CA VAL A 46 21.81 -25.70 -9.47
C VAL A 46 22.45 -25.73 -10.86
N LYS A 47 23.33 -26.71 -11.10
CA LYS A 47 24.00 -26.92 -12.39
C LYS A 47 23.79 -28.36 -12.85
N PHE A 48 22.83 -28.57 -13.73
CA PHE A 48 22.59 -29.84 -14.41
C PHE A 48 22.99 -29.78 -15.88
N LYS A 49 23.18 -30.96 -16.50
CA LYS A 49 23.55 -31.10 -17.92
C LYS A 49 22.34 -31.11 -18.84
N GLN A 50 21.20 -31.64 -18.37
CA GLN A 50 19.98 -31.77 -19.17
C GLN A 50 18.87 -30.90 -18.58
N ILE A 51 18.00 -30.40 -19.47
CA ILE A 51 16.85 -29.56 -19.09
C ILE A 51 15.87 -30.36 -18.22
N THR A 52 15.70 -31.65 -18.49
CA THR A 52 14.83 -32.55 -17.72
C THR A 52 15.18 -32.58 -16.24
N ASP A 53 16.48 -32.50 -15.92
CA ASP A 53 16.96 -32.53 -14.54
C ASP A 53 16.61 -31.22 -13.81
N TYR A 54 16.65 -30.08 -14.51
CA TYR A 54 16.19 -28.81 -13.96
C TYR A 54 14.68 -28.83 -13.69
N LEU A 55 13.88 -29.34 -14.62
CA LEU A 55 12.43 -29.43 -14.46
C LEU A 55 12.06 -30.33 -13.28
N ALA A 56 12.66 -31.52 -13.19
CA ALA A 56 12.43 -32.44 -12.08
C ALA A 56 12.83 -31.84 -10.71
N HIS A 57 13.87 -31.00 -10.69
CA HIS A 57 14.25 -30.28 -9.48
C HIS A 57 13.25 -29.19 -9.10
N ILE A 58 12.76 -28.42 -10.09
CA ILE A 58 11.74 -27.37 -9.90
C ILE A 58 10.43 -27.98 -9.40
N ASP A 59 10.01 -29.12 -9.95
CA ASP A 59 8.81 -29.85 -9.54
C ASP A 59 8.88 -30.36 -8.09
N GLY A 60 10.08 -30.46 -7.52
CA GLY A 60 10.29 -30.82 -6.12
C GLY A 60 10.11 -29.67 -5.13
N PHE A 61 9.97 -28.42 -5.57
CA PHE A 61 9.75 -27.27 -4.69
C PHE A 61 8.32 -27.24 -4.14
N ASN A 62 8.17 -26.55 -3.00
CA ASN A 62 6.85 -26.27 -2.46
C ASN A 62 6.10 -25.32 -3.42
N PRO A 63 4.81 -25.56 -3.72
CA PRO A 63 4.00 -24.62 -4.50
C PRO A 63 3.83 -23.24 -3.85
N THR A 64 4.12 -23.10 -2.55
CA THR A 64 4.03 -21.84 -1.83
C THR A 64 5.39 -21.39 -1.32
N ASP A 65 5.86 -20.25 -1.84
CA ASP A 65 7.11 -19.61 -1.42
C ASP A 65 6.85 -18.63 -0.26
N PRO A 66 7.75 -18.55 0.75
CA PRO A 66 7.63 -17.57 1.81
C PRO A 66 8.06 -16.16 1.32
N PRO A 67 7.54 -15.07 1.92
CA PRO A 67 7.78 -13.69 1.45
C PRO A 67 9.26 -13.29 1.32
N GLN A 68 10.13 -13.90 2.13
CA GLN A 68 11.56 -13.63 2.16
C GLN A 68 12.24 -13.99 0.84
N VAL A 69 11.71 -14.94 0.07
CA VAL A 69 12.23 -15.30 -1.27
C VAL A 69 12.11 -14.10 -2.23
N TYR A 70 11.11 -13.25 -2.03
CA TYR A 70 10.89 -12.03 -2.79
C TYR A 70 11.57 -10.80 -2.17
N GLY A 71 12.36 -10.97 -1.10
CA GLY A 71 12.97 -9.87 -0.36
C GLY A 71 12.01 -9.11 0.57
N LEU A 72 10.86 -9.70 0.89
CA LEU A 72 9.85 -9.09 1.75
C LEU A 72 9.95 -9.58 3.20
N HIS A 73 9.48 -8.75 4.13
CA HIS A 73 9.32 -9.14 5.53
C HIS A 73 8.16 -10.15 5.66
N PRO A 74 8.23 -11.15 6.56
CA PRO A 74 7.15 -12.13 6.75
C PRO A 74 5.77 -11.54 7.03
N ASN A 75 5.69 -10.31 7.57
CA ASN A 75 4.41 -9.60 7.75
C ASN A 75 3.65 -9.34 6.44
N ALA A 76 4.31 -9.39 5.28
CA ALA A 76 3.65 -9.27 3.99
C ALA A 76 2.56 -10.35 3.79
N ASP A 77 2.79 -11.56 4.31
CA ASP A 77 1.80 -12.65 4.27
C ASP A 77 0.58 -12.33 5.15
N ILE A 78 0.80 -11.77 6.35
CA ILE A 78 -0.29 -11.31 7.23
C ILE A 78 -1.12 -10.23 6.52
N THR A 79 -0.47 -9.25 5.90
CA THR A 79 -1.16 -8.20 5.14
C THR A 79 -1.94 -8.77 3.96
N TYR A 80 -1.35 -9.70 3.20
CA TYR A 80 -2.01 -10.37 2.10
C TYR A 80 -3.27 -11.14 2.55
N GLN A 81 -3.15 -11.94 3.63
CA GLN A 81 -4.27 -12.70 4.19
C GLN A 81 -5.37 -11.79 4.73
N THR A 82 -4.98 -10.68 5.39
CA THR A 82 -5.93 -9.68 5.90
C THR A 82 -6.73 -9.04 4.76
N ASN A 83 -6.05 -8.60 3.70
CA ASN A 83 -6.68 -7.98 2.54
C ASN A 83 -7.60 -8.98 1.83
N THR A 84 -7.12 -10.19 1.56
CA THR A 84 -7.90 -11.26 0.92
C THR A 84 -9.15 -11.60 1.71
N THR A 85 -9.04 -11.68 3.04
CA THR A 85 -10.19 -11.95 3.91
C THR A 85 -11.18 -10.79 3.90
N SER A 86 -10.70 -9.54 3.94
CA SER A 86 -11.54 -8.35 3.85
C SER A 86 -12.30 -8.30 2.53
N ASP A 87 -11.63 -8.59 1.41
CA ASP A 87 -12.24 -8.62 0.08
C ASP A 87 -13.28 -9.74 -0.02
N MET A 88 -12.99 -10.92 0.52
CA MET A 88 -13.94 -12.04 0.59
C MET A 88 -15.19 -11.68 1.40
N LEU A 89 -15.03 -11.03 2.55
CA LEU A 89 -16.16 -10.58 3.38
C LEU A 89 -16.97 -9.48 2.68
N ALA A 90 -16.31 -8.55 2.00
CA ALA A 90 -16.98 -7.53 1.20
C ALA A 90 -17.78 -8.15 0.04
N GLN A 91 -17.22 -9.16 -0.63
CA GLN A 91 -17.91 -9.93 -1.67
C GLN A 91 -19.13 -10.66 -1.09
N MET A 92 -18.99 -11.35 0.05
CA MET A 92 -20.13 -12.00 0.72
C MET A 92 -21.25 -11.01 1.06
N LEU A 93 -20.90 -9.84 1.61
CA LEU A 93 -21.86 -8.80 1.92
C LEU A 93 -22.54 -8.24 0.67
N SER A 94 -21.82 -8.16 -0.46
CA SER A 94 -22.38 -7.66 -1.72
C SER A 94 -23.38 -8.62 -2.37
N ILE A 95 -23.18 -9.94 -2.19
CA ILE A 95 -24.09 -10.99 -2.69
C ILE A 95 -25.30 -11.15 -1.77
N GLN A 96 -25.20 -10.74 -0.49
CA GLN A 96 -26.29 -10.87 0.45
C GLN A 96 -27.56 -10.15 -0.06
N PRO A 97 -28.72 -10.83 -0.14
CA PRO A 97 -29.96 -10.20 -0.57
C PRO A 97 -30.30 -9.05 0.37
N LYS A 98 -30.41 -7.84 -0.20
CA LYS A 98 -30.70 -6.60 0.56
C LYS A 98 -32.13 -6.56 1.11
N GLU A 99 -32.99 -7.45 0.64
CA GLU A 99 -34.41 -7.57 1.02
C GLU A 99 -34.71 -8.89 1.74
N SER A 100 -34.05 -9.17 2.87
CA SER A 100 -34.51 -10.24 3.76
C SER A 100 -34.34 -9.85 5.23
N GLY A 101 -35.38 -9.21 5.76
CA GLY A 101 -35.49 -8.94 7.19
C GLY A 101 -36.42 -7.77 7.49
N GLY A 102 -37.73 -7.98 7.36
CA GLY A 102 -38.72 -7.11 8.00
C GLY A 102 -38.57 -7.23 9.52
N GLY A 103 -37.83 -6.31 10.13
CA GLY A 103 -37.69 -6.17 11.57
C GLY A 103 -37.71 -4.70 11.92
N GLY A 104 -38.62 -4.29 12.81
CA GLY A 104 -38.84 -2.91 13.26
C GLY A 104 -37.69 -2.37 14.13
N GLY A 105 -36.47 -2.39 13.61
CA GLY A 105 -35.30 -1.69 14.15
C GLY A 105 -35.04 -0.38 13.42
N GLU A 106 -34.11 0.43 13.94
CA GLU A 106 -33.63 1.65 13.29
C GLU A 106 -33.15 1.32 11.86
N THR A 107 -33.63 2.08 10.87
CA THR A 107 -33.21 1.86 9.48
C THR A 107 -31.72 2.18 9.31
N ARG A 108 -31.09 1.60 8.28
CA ARG A 108 -29.66 1.88 8.00
C ARG A 108 -29.44 3.38 7.79
N GLU A 109 -30.37 4.05 7.15
CA GLU A 109 -30.35 5.50 6.89
C GLU A 109 -30.44 6.30 8.18
N ALA A 110 -31.30 5.90 9.13
CA ALA A 110 -31.43 6.56 10.42
C ALA A 110 -30.15 6.42 11.26
N SER A 111 -29.55 5.22 11.29
CA SER A 111 -28.28 4.98 11.98
C SER A 111 -27.13 5.80 11.38
N VAL A 112 -27.03 5.85 10.04
CA VAL A 112 -26.03 6.69 9.34
C VAL A 112 -26.25 8.16 9.65
N THR A 113 -27.50 8.64 9.62
CA THR A 113 -27.84 10.04 9.93
C THR A 113 -27.45 10.39 11.36
N ARG A 114 -27.76 9.51 12.33
CA ARG A 114 -27.38 9.69 13.74
C ARG A 114 -25.87 9.77 13.91
N GLN A 115 -25.11 8.89 13.25
CA GLN A 115 -23.64 8.91 13.30
C GLN A 115 -23.07 10.18 12.66
N ALA A 116 -23.61 10.61 11.51
CA ALA A 116 -23.19 11.83 10.84
C ALA A 116 -23.45 13.08 11.72
N LEU A 117 -24.61 13.16 12.38
CA LEU A 117 -24.93 14.24 13.30
C LEU A 117 -24.05 14.23 14.56
N ASP A 118 -23.73 13.06 15.10
CA ASP A 118 -22.79 12.92 16.22
C ASP A 118 -21.38 13.39 15.81
N MET A 119 -20.89 12.98 14.64
CA MET A 119 -19.60 13.45 14.11
C MET A 119 -19.61 14.97 13.89
N LEU A 120 -20.68 15.52 13.31
CA LEU A 120 -20.83 16.96 13.10
C LEU A 120 -20.82 17.73 14.42
N SER A 121 -21.46 17.21 15.47
CA SER A 121 -21.50 17.84 16.79
C SER A 121 -20.12 17.88 17.48
N LYS A 122 -19.21 16.98 17.09
CA LYS A 122 -17.84 16.91 17.61
C LYS A 122 -16.86 17.76 16.80
N MET A 123 -17.26 18.28 15.64
CA MET A 123 -16.40 19.15 14.85
C MET A 123 -16.24 20.52 15.55
N PRO A 124 -15.03 21.11 15.53
CA PRO A 124 -14.85 22.49 15.95
C PRO A 124 -15.74 23.45 15.15
N PRO A 125 -16.15 24.59 15.74
CA PRO A 125 -16.89 25.60 15.00
C PRO A 125 -16.05 26.15 13.85
N ASN A 126 -16.74 26.60 12.80
CA ASN A 126 -16.10 27.28 11.69
C ASN A 126 -15.32 28.50 12.18
N TYR A 127 -14.13 28.73 11.61
CA TYR A 127 -13.37 29.95 11.84
C TYR A 127 -14.15 31.19 11.42
N ASP A 128 -14.04 32.27 12.21
CA ASP A 128 -14.51 33.59 11.81
C ASP A 128 -13.49 34.22 10.84
N PRO A 129 -13.88 34.52 9.58
CA PRO A 129 -13.00 35.14 8.60
C PRO A 129 -12.37 36.46 9.07
N PHE A 130 -13.06 37.22 9.92
CA PHE A 130 -12.55 38.49 10.45
C PHE A 130 -11.49 38.27 11.52
N GLU A 131 -11.74 37.34 12.45
CA GLU A 131 -10.78 37.00 13.52
C GLU A 131 -9.51 36.37 12.95
N VAL A 132 -9.64 35.45 11.99
CA VAL A 132 -8.50 34.80 11.32
C VAL A 132 -7.64 35.83 10.60
N LYS A 133 -8.25 36.74 9.85
CA LYS A 133 -7.53 37.78 9.11
C LYS A 133 -6.75 38.71 10.04
N GLU A 134 -7.33 39.07 11.18
CA GLU A 134 -6.68 39.93 12.17
C GLU A 134 -5.51 39.20 12.86
N ARG A 135 -5.70 37.95 13.28
CA ARG A 135 -4.63 37.14 13.89
C ARG A 135 -3.47 36.90 12.93
N ILE A 136 -3.74 36.63 11.65
CA ILE A 136 -2.72 36.46 10.60
C ILE A 136 -1.94 37.76 10.38
N ARG A 137 -2.59 38.92 10.51
CA ARG A 137 -1.92 40.24 10.45
C ARG A 137 -0.96 40.42 11.62
N ILE A 138 -1.40 40.10 12.84
CA ILE A 138 -0.59 40.18 14.07
C ILE A 138 0.62 39.23 14.01
N MET A 139 0.46 38.03 13.46
CA MET A 139 1.53 37.03 13.33
C MET A 139 2.55 37.34 12.21
N GLY A 140 2.34 38.41 11.45
CA GLY A 140 3.15 38.79 10.29
C GLY A 140 2.57 38.21 8.99
N ASN A 141 1.73 38.99 8.32
CA ASN A 141 1.02 38.62 7.09
C ASN A 141 1.94 38.27 5.90
N LEU A 142 3.19 38.74 5.91
CA LEU A 142 4.19 38.47 4.86
C LEU A 142 5.03 37.22 5.14
N ASN A 143 4.86 36.57 6.29
CA ASN A 143 5.58 35.33 6.59
C ASN A 143 5.03 34.18 5.72
N PRO A 144 5.88 33.40 5.01
CA PRO A 144 5.42 32.34 4.11
C PRO A 144 4.48 31.30 4.75
N LEU A 145 4.73 30.92 6.00
CA LEU A 145 3.87 30.00 6.75
C LEU A 145 2.47 30.57 7.01
N ASN A 146 2.36 31.87 7.24
CA ASN A 146 1.08 32.53 7.50
C ASN A 146 0.27 32.71 6.21
N ILE A 147 0.94 32.86 5.06
CA ILE A 147 0.30 32.87 3.75
C ILE A 147 -0.29 31.48 3.44
N PHE A 148 0.48 30.41 3.67
CA PHE A 148 0.01 29.04 3.50
C PHE A 148 -1.15 28.70 4.45
N LEU A 149 -1.01 29.04 5.73
CA LEU A 149 -2.06 28.85 6.73
C LEU A 149 -3.37 29.55 6.32
N ARG A 150 -3.28 30.78 5.82
CA ARG A 150 -4.45 31.50 5.30
C ARG A 150 -5.13 30.73 4.16
N GLN A 151 -4.34 30.26 3.18
CA GLN A 151 -4.87 29.53 2.02
C GLN A 151 -5.52 28.20 2.39
N GLU A 152 -4.92 27.46 3.34
CA GLU A 152 -5.50 26.21 3.82
C GLU A 152 -6.79 26.44 4.61
N ILE A 153 -6.86 27.48 5.45
CA ILE A 153 -8.11 27.86 6.14
C ILE A 153 -9.18 28.25 5.10
N ASP A 154 -8.85 29.11 4.12
CA ASP A 154 -9.77 29.52 3.06
C ASP A 154 -10.26 28.31 2.22
N ARG A 155 -9.44 27.25 2.07
CA ARG A 155 -9.80 26.01 1.36
C ARG A 155 -10.68 25.09 2.21
N MET A 156 -10.39 24.95 3.50
CA MET A 156 -11.17 24.09 4.41
C MET A 156 -12.56 24.67 4.71
N GLN A 157 -12.75 25.99 4.55
CA GLN A 157 -14.03 26.67 4.77
C GLN A 157 -14.92 26.79 3.53
N LYS A 158 -14.50 26.27 2.37
CA LYS A 158 -15.36 26.10 1.18
C LYS A 158 -16.15 24.81 1.27
#